data_AF-A0A1H9F5L0-F1
#
_entry.id   AF-A0A1H9F5L0-F1
#
_cell.length_a   1.000
_cell.length_b   1.000
_cell.length_c   1.000
_cell.angle_alpha   90.00
_cell.angle_beta   90.00
_cell.angle_gamma   90.00
#
_symmetry.space_group_name_H-M   'P 1'
#
loop_
_entity.id
_entity.type
_entity.pdbx_description
1 polymer ?
#
loop_
_entity_poly.entity_id
_entity_poly.type
_entity_poly.pdbx_seq_one_letter_code
_entity_poly.pdbx_strand_id
1 'polypeptide(L)'
;MIFRLLFSCLIVCGLAVSVAAQAGSNPCATIAKKHLGTLDQHLDLDYNQMKCLKEKAVQFCTANSNNPASSKAQQKKRLAAFQKALLECLNPRQQTKVKTHFRNKRDEKERRSILQAFLEEFGDEVIVIKKRN
;
A
#
# COMPACT_ATOMS: atom_id res chain seq x y z
N MET A 1 -49.05 26.48 -28.98
CA MET A 1 -49.19 26.10 -27.55
C MET A 1 -47.91 26.43 -26.83
N ILE A 2 -48.01 27.35 -25.87
CA ILE A 2 -47.02 27.73 -24.86
C ILE A 2 -47.14 26.75 -23.69
N PHE A 3 -46.05 26.25 -23.09
CA PHE A 3 -45.66 26.50 -21.69
C PHE A 3 -44.39 25.72 -21.27
N ARG A 4 -43.56 26.40 -20.47
CA ARG A 4 -42.34 25.97 -19.79
C ARG A 4 -42.63 25.13 -18.54
N LEU A 5 -41.63 24.39 -18.04
CA LEU A 5 -41.17 24.24 -16.63
C LEU A 5 -40.44 22.89 -16.50
N LEU A 6 -39.10 22.88 -16.46
CA LEU A 6 -38.28 22.73 -15.25
C LEU A 6 -38.66 21.50 -14.41
N PHE A 7 -37.79 20.48 -14.35
CA PHE A 7 -37.27 20.00 -13.07
C PHE A 7 -35.99 19.18 -13.21
N SER A 8 -34.99 19.62 -12.47
CA SER A 8 -33.72 18.98 -12.15
C SER A 8 -33.87 17.52 -11.70
N CYS A 9 -33.03 16.64 -12.20
CA CYS A 9 -32.47 15.55 -11.40
C CYS A 9 -31.07 15.21 -11.89
N LEU A 10 -30.12 15.97 -11.34
CA LEU A 10 -28.81 15.48 -10.95
C LEU A 10 -28.98 14.13 -10.24
N ILE A 11 -28.84 13.03 -10.98
CA ILE A 11 -28.50 11.75 -10.39
C ILE A 11 -27.07 11.47 -10.80
N VAL A 12 -26.20 11.93 -9.91
CA VAL A 12 -24.89 11.38 -9.58
C VAL A 12 -24.76 9.95 -10.12
N CYS A 13 -24.22 9.82 -11.33
CA CYS A 13 -23.61 8.58 -11.77
C CYS A 13 -22.35 8.43 -10.92
N GLY A 14 -22.55 7.92 -9.69
CA GLY A 14 -21.50 7.51 -8.81
C GLY A 14 -20.58 6.61 -9.61
N LEU A 15 -19.29 6.94 -9.60
CA LEU A 15 -18.21 6.18 -10.18
C LEU A 15 -18.21 4.75 -9.60
N ALA A 16 -19.07 3.88 -10.09
CA ALA A 16 -18.78 2.46 -10.19
C ALA A 16 -17.91 2.31 -11.44
N VAL A 17 -16.65 2.76 -11.32
CA VAL A 17 -15.59 2.32 -12.23
C VAL A 17 -15.62 0.81 -12.13
N SER A 18 -16.11 0.17 -13.19
CA SER A 18 -16.03 -1.25 -13.41
C SER A 18 -14.57 -1.64 -13.23
N VAL A 19 -14.23 -2.20 -12.06
CA VAL A 19 -12.93 -2.81 -11.84
C VAL A 19 -12.98 -4.05 -12.72
N ALA A 20 -12.48 -3.90 -13.94
CA ALA A 20 -12.25 -5.01 -14.83
C ALA A 20 -11.39 -6.01 -14.07
N ALA A 21 -12.00 -7.13 -13.68
CA ALA A 21 -11.32 -8.33 -13.25
C ALA A 21 -10.61 -8.90 -14.48
N GLN A 22 -9.54 -8.26 -14.92
CA GLN A 22 -8.53 -8.92 -15.73
C GLN A 22 -7.85 -9.94 -14.81
N ALA A 23 -8.28 -11.18 -14.93
CA ALA A 23 -7.52 -12.37 -14.55
C ALA A 23 -6.27 -12.45 -15.45
N GLY A 24 -5.37 -11.50 -15.29
CA GLY A 24 -3.96 -11.54 -15.65
C GLY A 24 -3.24 -11.13 -14.38
N SER A 25 -2.22 -11.87 -13.97
CA SER A 25 -1.43 -11.66 -12.75
C SER A 25 -1.38 -10.19 -12.30
N ASN A 26 -2.15 -9.81 -11.28
CA ASN A 26 -2.18 -8.43 -10.79
C ASN A 26 -0.73 -8.07 -10.38
N PRO A 27 -0.08 -7.11 -11.06
CA PRO A 27 1.33 -6.79 -10.81
C PRO A 27 1.53 -6.36 -9.35
N CYS A 28 0.57 -5.65 -8.78
CA CYS A 28 0.56 -5.29 -7.36
C CYS A 28 0.45 -6.50 -6.43
N ALA A 29 -0.30 -7.54 -6.79
CA ALA A 29 -0.39 -8.76 -5.99
C ALA A 29 0.91 -9.58 -6.02
N THR A 30 1.61 -9.56 -7.16
CA THR A 30 2.91 -10.23 -7.32
C THR A 30 3.99 -9.50 -6.52
N ILE A 31 4.05 -8.16 -6.64
CA ILE A 31 5.00 -7.33 -5.88
C ILE A 31 4.73 -7.43 -4.38
N ALA A 32 3.46 -7.38 -3.96
CA ALA A 32 3.09 -7.60 -2.56
C ALA A 32 3.57 -8.97 -2.05
N LYS A 33 3.31 -10.06 -2.79
CA LYS A 33 3.75 -11.40 -2.39
C LYS A 33 5.28 -11.49 -2.25
N LYS A 34 6.04 -10.90 -3.18
CA LYS A 34 7.51 -10.87 -3.16
C LYS A 34 8.05 -10.23 -1.89
N HIS A 35 7.55 -9.05 -1.53
CA HIS A 35 8.07 -8.29 -0.38
C HIS A 35 7.52 -8.76 0.97
N LEU A 36 6.28 -9.25 1.01
CA LEU A 36 5.68 -9.78 2.24
C LEU A 36 6.34 -11.08 2.71
N GLY A 37 6.98 -11.84 1.81
CA GLY A 37 7.75 -13.02 2.18
C GLY A 37 8.87 -12.71 3.19
N THR A 38 9.46 -11.52 3.13
CA THR A 38 10.47 -11.08 4.11
C THR A 38 9.86 -10.84 5.48
N LEU A 39 8.66 -10.24 5.57
CA LEU A 39 7.99 -10.05 6.86
C LEU A 39 7.57 -11.39 7.48
N ASP A 40 7.12 -12.34 6.66
CA ASP A 40 6.73 -13.69 7.09
C ASP A 40 7.87 -14.43 7.78
N GLN A 41 9.04 -14.45 7.14
CA GLN A 41 10.26 -15.12 7.64
C GLN A 41 10.69 -14.63 9.03
N HIS A 42 10.29 -13.42 9.41
CA HIS A 42 10.73 -12.80 10.66
C HIS A 42 9.63 -12.69 11.73
N LEU A 43 8.35 -12.81 11.38
CA LEU A 43 7.24 -12.50 12.28
C LEU A 43 6.32 -13.68 12.62
N ASP A 44 6.54 -14.85 12.02
CA ASP A 44 5.71 -16.05 12.18
C ASP A 44 4.22 -15.67 11.99
N LEU A 45 3.89 -15.16 10.80
CA LEU A 45 2.57 -14.60 10.52
C LEU A 45 1.55 -15.71 10.36
N ASP A 46 0.38 -15.54 11.00
CA ASP A 46 -0.75 -16.43 10.73
C ASP A 46 -1.42 -16.09 9.38
N TYR A 47 -2.31 -16.99 8.94
CA TYR A 47 -3.02 -16.85 7.68
C TYR A 47 -3.81 -15.54 7.57
N ASN A 48 -4.49 -15.11 8.65
CA ASN A 48 -5.31 -13.90 8.65
C ASN A 48 -4.43 -12.65 8.61
N GLN A 49 -3.30 -12.67 9.31
CA GLN A 49 -2.30 -11.60 9.29
C GLN A 49 -1.69 -11.45 7.89
N MET A 50 -1.28 -12.56 7.28
CA MET A 50 -0.75 -12.58 5.92
C MET A 50 -1.77 -12.06 4.90
N LYS A 51 -3.04 -12.48 5.04
CA LYS A 51 -4.14 -11.99 4.21
C LYS A 51 -4.33 -10.47 4.37
N CYS A 52 -4.38 -9.97 5.60
CA CYS A 52 -4.50 -8.54 5.90
C CYS A 52 -3.35 -7.73 5.27
N LEU A 53 -2.11 -8.16 5.48
CA LEU A 53 -0.93 -7.47 4.94
C LEU A 53 -0.95 -7.42 3.40
N LYS A 54 -1.35 -8.53 2.76
CA LYS A 54 -1.51 -8.60 1.30
C LYS A 54 -2.58 -7.64 0.80
N GLU A 55 -3.73 -7.58 1.46
CA GLU A 55 -4.81 -6.65 1.10
C GLU A 55 -4.34 -5.19 1.22
N LYS A 56 -3.69 -4.82 2.32
CA LYS A 56 -3.14 -3.46 2.50
C LYS A 56 -2.08 -3.13 1.46
N ALA A 57 -1.16 -4.05 1.16
CA ALA A 57 -0.08 -3.85 0.19
C ALA A 57 -0.62 -3.70 -1.24
N VAL A 58 -1.57 -4.54 -1.64
CA VAL A 58 -2.23 -4.43 -2.95
C VAL A 58 -3.01 -3.12 -3.05
N GLN A 59 -3.80 -2.77 -2.04
CA GLN A 59 -4.54 -1.51 -2.02
C GLN A 59 -3.61 -0.30 -2.14
N PHE A 60 -2.49 -0.31 -1.42
CA PHE A 60 -1.50 0.75 -1.50
C PHE A 60 -0.87 0.86 -2.89
N CYS A 61 -0.46 -0.27 -3.48
CA CYS A 61 0.10 -0.29 -4.83
C CYS A 61 -0.92 0.23 -5.85
N THR A 62 -2.15 -0.29 -5.88
CA THR A 62 -3.22 0.17 -6.78
C THR A 62 -3.51 1.66 -6.62
N ALA A 63 -3.59 2.15 -5.38
CA ALA A 63 -3.85 3.57 -5.11
C ALA A 63 -2.70 4.47 -5.62
N ASN A 64 -1.44 4.03 -5.53
CA ASN A 64 -0.30 4.76 -6.07
C ASN A 64 -0.24 4.68 -7.60
N SER A 65 -0.60 3.56 -8.22
CA SER A 65 -0.67 3.46 -9.68
C SER A 65 -1.71 4.42 -10.27
N ASN A 66 -2.88 4.54 -9.63
CA ASN A 66 -3.95 5.44 -10.07
C ASN A 66 -3.62 6.92 -9.81
N ASN A 67 -2.85 7.21 -8.77
CA ASN A 67 -2.49 8.56 -8.36
C ASN A 67 -1.04 8.59 -7.87
N PRO A 68 -0.04 8.65 -8.75
CA PRO A 68 1.37 8.60 -8.37
C PRO A 68 1.76 9.79 -7.49
N ALA A 69 2.81 9.63 -6.68
CA ALA A 69 3.28 10.71 -5.83
C ALA A 69 3.86 11.83 -6.70
N SER A 70 3.53 13.09 -6.41
CA SER A 70 4.07 14.25 -7.15
C SER A 70 5.34 14.82 -6.52
N SER A 71 5.70 14.37 -5.32
CA SER A 71 6.86 14.86 -4.57
C SER A 71 7.35 13.84 -3.55
N LYS A 72 8.61 13.99 -3.12
CA LYS A 72 9.20 13.19 -2.02
C LYS A 72 8.43 13.34 -0.70
N ALA A 73 7.89 14.52 -0.42
CA ALA A 73 7.08 14.76 0.77
C ALA A 73 5.78 13.93 0.74
N GLN A 74 5.13 13.86 -0.43
CA GLN A 74 3.93 13.05 -0.62
C GLN A 74 4.23 11.55 -0.54
N GLN A 75 5.37 11.10 -1.10
CA GLN A 75 5.85 9.73 -0.96
C GLN A 75 6.02 9.36 0.52
N LYS A 76 6.75 10.17 1.30
CA LYS A 76 6.95 9.95 2.75
C LYS A 76 5.62 9.88 3.51
N LYS A 77 4.68 10.80 3.23
CA LYS A 77 3.35 10.80 3.87
C LYS A 77 2.58 9.51 3.58
N ARG A 78 2.65 9.02 2.34
CA ARG A 78 1.99 7.78 1.92
C ARG A 78 2.63 6.55 2.55
N LEU A 79 3.97 6.49 2.59
CA LEU A 79 4.69 5.42 3.27
C LEU A 79 4.39 5.39 4.77
N ALA A 80 4.30 6.54 5.43
CA ALA A 80 3.91 6.60 6.85
C ALA A 80 2.46 6.13 7.09
N ALA A 81 1.54 6.47 6.19
CA ALA A 81 0.17 5.96 6.26
C ALA A 81 0.12 4.43 6.03
N PHE A 82 0.88 3.94 5.06
CA PHE A 82 0.99 2.51 4.78
C PHE A 82 1.62 1.74 5.94
N GLN A 83 2.68 2.27 6.55
CA GLN A 83 3.30 1.72 7.75
C GLN A 83 2.28 1.50 8.88
N LYS A 84 1.44 2.50 9.14
CA LYS A 84 0.38 2.37 10.16
C LYS A 84 -0.60 1.25 9.81
N ALA A 85 -1.04 1.19 8.55
CA ALA A 85 -1.96 0.17 8.08
C ALA A 85 -1.38 -1.26 8.15
N LEU A 86 -0.07 -1.44 7.97
CA LEU A 86 0.58 -2.74 8.14
C LEU A 86 0.64 -3.15 9.62
N LEU A 87 0.95 -2.20 10.51
CA LEU A 87 1.02 -2.48 11.94
C LEU A 87 -0.32 -2.91 12.52
N GLU A 88 -1.44 -2.43 11.97
CA GLU A 88 -2.80 -2.86 12.33
C GLU A 88 -3.04 -4.35 12.07
N CYS A 89 -2.34 -4.95 11.09
CA CYS A 89 -2.43 -6.38 10.81
C CYS A 89 -1.60 -7.24 11.78
N LEU A 90 -0.79 -6.64 12.65
CA LEU A 90 0.16 -7.34 13.54
C LEU A 90 -0.27 -7.25 15.00
N ASN A 91 0.02 -8.29 15.76
CA ASN A 91 -0.17 -8.26 17.22
C ASN A 91 0.92 -7.40 17.91
N PRO A 92 0.72 -6.95 19.17
CA PRO A 92 1.66 -6.05 19.84
C PRO A 92 3.11 -6.57 19.93
N ARG A 93 3.28 -7.90 20.08
CA ARG A 93 4.60 -8.54 20.14
C ARG A 93 5.31 -8.47 18.79
N GLN A 94 4.61 -8.79 17.70
CA GLN A 94 5.13 -8.69 16.34
C GLN A 94 5.40 -7.23 15.93
N GLN A 95 4.54 -6.30 16.32
CA GLN A 95 4.77 -4.87 16.10
C GLN A 95 6.06 -4.39 16.76
N THR A 96 6.35 -4.88 17.96
CA THR A 96 7.61 -4.57 18.65
C THR A 96 8.79 -5.19 17.90
N LYS A 97 8.69 -6.49 17.57
CA LYS A 97 9.74 -7.23 16.84
C LYS A 97 10.08 -6.57 15.51
N VAL A 98 9.09 -6.21 14.69
CA VAL A 98 9.35 -5.61 13.36
C VAL A 98 9.96 -4.20 13.43
N LYS A 99 9.72 -3.48 14.53
CA LYS A 99 10.26 -2.13 14.77
C LYS A 99 11.69 -2.15 15.31
N THR A 100 12.10 -3.21 16.00
CA THR A 100 13.42 -3.29 16.67
C THR A 100 14.37 -4.29 16.02
N HIS A 101 13.85 -5.24 15.25
CA HIS A 101 14.66 -6.25 14.59
C HIS A 101 15.23 -5.72 13.27
N PHE A 102 16.46 -6.11 12.94
CA PHE A 102 17.19 -5.71 11.75
C PHE A 102 17.34 -6.92 10.83
N ARG A 103 17.16 -6.75 9.52
CA ARG A 103 17.30 -7.87 8.56
C ARG A 103 18.72 -8.45 8.57
N ASN A 104 19.73 -7.61 8.78
CA ASN A 104 21.13 -8.02 8.96
C ASN A 104 21.95 -6.94 9.72
N LYS A 105 23.23 -7.22 9.99
CA LYS A 105 24.16 -6.32 10.72
C LYS A 105 24.40 -4.97 10.05
N ARG A 106 24.27 -4.87 8.72
CA ARG A 106 24.42 -3.58 8.01
C ARG A 106 23.27 -2.66 8.35
N ASP A 107 22.06 -3.20 8.35
CA ASP A 107 20.85 -2.44 8.68
C ASP A 107 20.87 -1.95 10.14
N GLU A 108 21.47 -2.72 11.05
CA GLU A 108 21.71 -2.29 12.43
C GLU A 108 22.63 -1.06 12.51
N LYS A 109 23.76 -1.08 11.79
CA LYS A 109 24.67 0.08 11.69
C LYS A 109 24.00 1.30 11.07
N GLU A 110 23.17 1.07 10.06
CA GLU A 110 22.37 2.09 9.37
C GLU A 110 21.06 2.44 10.13
N ARG A 111 20.81 1.81 11.29
CA ARG A 111 19.64 1.99 12.16
C ARG A 111 18.28 1.75 11.49
N ARG A 112 18.18 0.84 10.52
CA ARG A 112 16.95 0.51 9.79
C ARG A 112 16.33 -0.83 10.23
N SER A 113 15.16 -0.79 10.87
CA SER A 113 14.45 -2.03 11.24
C SER A 113 13.91 -2.79 10.02
N ILE A 114 13.48 -4.04 10.20
CA ILE A 114 12.83 -4.85 9.14
C ILE A 114 11.68 -4.09 8.53
N LEU A 115 10.82 -3.46 9.34
CA LEU A 115 9.67 -2.72 8.83
C LEU A 115 10.13 -1.55 7.96
N GLN A 116 11.16 -0.83 8.39
CA GLN A 116 11.70 0.30 7.65
C GLN A 116 12.32 -0.14 6.32
N ALA A 117 13.14 -1.20 6.33
CA ALA A 117 13.73 -1.77 5.13
C ALA A 117 12.65 -2.27 4.15
N PHE A 118 11.62 -2.95 4.66
CA PHE A 118 10.48 -3.36 3.85
C PHE A 118 9.75 -2.17 3.21
N LEU A 119 9.48 -1.10 3.97
CA LEU A 119 8.78 0.07 3.46
C LEU A 119 9.58 0.81 2.37
N GLU A 120 10.90 0.85 2.50
CA GLU A 120 11.80 1.42 1.50
C GLU A 120 11.81 0.55 0.23
N GLU A 121 12.09 -0.76 0.36
CA GLU A 121 12.17 -1.67 -0.78
C GLU A 121 10.83 -1.80 -1.53
N PHE A 122 9.73 -1.96 -0.80
CA PHE A 122 8.39 -2.00 -1.39
C PHE A 122 8.01 -0.62 -1.95
N GLY A 123 8.28 0.45 -1.20
CA GLY A 123 7.98 1.82 -1.58
C GLY A 123 8.67 2.28 -2.86
N ASP A 124 9.94 1.91 -3.04
CA ASP A 124 10.71 2.21 -4.24
C ASP A 124 10.18 1.43 -5.46
N GLU A 125 9.66 0.23 -5.26
CA GLU A 125 9.09 -0.59 -6.34
C GLU A 125 7.66 -0.16 -6.73
N VAL A 126 6.84 0.31 -5.77
CA VAL A 126 5.41 0.65 -6.05
C VAL A 126 5.09 2.15 -6.12
N ILE A 127 5.92 3.05 -5.57
CA ILE A 127 5.65 4.50 -5.60
C ILE A 127 6.54 5.18 -6.63
N VAL A 128 6.05 5.27 -7.86
CA VAL A 128 6.68 6.09 -8.89
C VAL A 128 6.38 7.58 -8.61
N ILE A 129 7.43 8.41 -8.54
CA ILE A 129 7.27 9.86 -8.43
C ILE A 129 7.10 10.44 -9.85
N LYS A 130 5.97 11.11 -10.09
CA LYS A 130 5.77 11.84 -11.36
C LYS A 130 6.78 12.97 -11.42
N LYS A 131 7.71 12.92 -12.39
CA LYS A 131 8.61 14.06 -12.67
C LYS A 131 7.74 15.26 -13.06
N ARG A 132 7.91 16.40 -12.39
CA ARG A 132 7.41 17.68 -12.92
C ARG A 132 8.25 17.95 -14.17
N ASN A 133 7.62 17.87 -15.35
CA ASN A 133 8.17 18.48 -16.56
C ASN A 133 8.28 19.99 -16.36
#